data_AF-A0A924JGU4-F1
#
_entry.id   AF-A0A924JGU4-F1
#
_cell.length_a   1.000
_cell.length_b   1.000
_cell.length_c   1.000
_cell.angle_alpha   90.00
_cell.angle_beta   90.00
_cell.angle_gamma   90.00
#
_symmetry.space_group_name_H-M   'P 1'
#
loop_
_entity.id
_entity.type
_entity.pdbx_description
1 polymer ?
#
loop_
_entity_poly.entity_id
_entity_poly.type
_entity_poly.pdbx_seq_one_letter_code
_entity_poly.pdbx_strand_id
1 'polypeptide(L)'
;MDQSTHLAALDKLKARIQALRAKTIANGCTEDEALSAAAKVAELLDRYDLSLTDVEMREAPCERRTFETHRKKRIPLDDCIGAIAHFCDCRVWREKNPMGESRYVFFGLRSDIEVAHYLTELVDTAVRSETGRFKTTAEYQKFRHNERHLANASFALGMVASIADKLSVLKAERDQVIQNSGRALVTVKAAVVDTEFEKLDLKLRTSRGGGSRMVSMSAYEAGGAAGASLPIHPGVKKGN
;
A
#
# COMPACT_ATOMS: atom_id res chain seq x y z
N MET A 1 -11.79 -1.68 -31.77
CA MET A 1 -10.53 -0.90 -31.67
C MET A 1 -10.22 -0.45 -30.24
N ASP A 2 -11.17 -0.58 -29.29
CA ASP A 2 -11.06 -0.02 -27.93
C ASP A 2 -10.19 -0.84 -26.95
N GLN A 3 -10.43 -2.16 -26.85
CA GLN A 3 -9.67 -3.06 -25.96
C GLN A 3 -8.15 -3.03 -26.15
N SER A 4 -7.67 -2.80 -27.38
CA SER A 4 -6.24 -2.78 -27.69
C SER A 4 -5.53 -1.53 -27.17
N THR A 5 -6.26 -0.41 -27.03
CA THR A 5 -5.74 0.85 -26.49
C THR A 5 -5.65 0.79 -24.97
N HIS A 6 -6.65 0.18 -24.33
CA HIS A 6 -6.68 -0.07 -22.89
C HIS A 6 -5.52 -0.96 -22.41
N LEU A 7 -5.31 -2.10 -23.08
CA LEU A 7 -4.20 -3.01 -22.77
C LEU A 7 -2.84 -2.29 -22.89
N ALA A 8 -2.66 -1.46 -23.92
CA ALA A 8 -1.44 -0.69 -24.10
C ALA A 8 -1.24 0.40 -23.01
N ALA A 9 -2.32 1.01 -22.51
CA ALA A 9 -2.26 1.97 -21.40
C ALA A 9 -1.89 1.26 -20.07
N LEU A 10 -2.45 0.09 -19.84
CA LEU A 10 -2.13 -0.76 -18.70
C LEU A 10 -0.66 -1.22 -18.73
N ASP A 11 -0.16 -1.65 -19.89
CA ASP A 11 1.23 -2.06 -20.06
C ASP A 11 2.20 -0.89 -19.81
N LYS A 12 1.84 0.33 -20.24
CA LYS A 12 2.61 1.54 -19.92
C LYS A 12 2.61 1.86 -18.42
N LEU A 13 1.48 1.69 -17.73
CA LEU A 13 1.38 1.84 -16.28
C LEU A 13 2.31 0.83 -15.59
N LYS A 14 2.24 -0.45 -15.97
CA LYS A 14 3.13 -1.50 -15.45
C LYS A 14 4.60 -1.19 -15.68
N ALA A 15 4.97 -0.80 -16.90
CA ALA A 15 6.36 -0.46 -17.23
C ALA A 15 6.88 0.70 -16.37
N ARG A 16 6.05 1.71 -16.11
CA ARG A 16 6.40 2.84 -15.22
C ARG A 16 6.54 2.40 -13.77
N ILE A 17 5.64 1.56 -13.28
CA ILE A 17 5.74 0.97 -11.93
C ILE A 17 7.03 0.16 -11.79
N GLN A 18 7.38 -0.66 -12.80
CA GLN A 18 8.63 -1.43 -12.80
C GLN A 18 9.87 -0.53 -12.86
N ALA A 19 9.84 0.55 -13.63
CA ALA A 19 10.93 1.50 -13.66
C ALA A 19 11.12 2.24 -12.32
N LEU A 20 10.02 2.59 -11.65
CA LEU A 20 10.06 3.15 -10.29
C LEU A 20 10.65 2.13 -9.31
N ARG A 21 10.20 0.88 -9.38
CA ARG A 21 10.74 -0.24 -8.58
C ARG A 21 12.26 -0.40 -8.75
N ALA A 22 12.75 -0.39 -9.99
CA ALA A 22 14.17 -0.56 -10.25
C ALA A 22 15.01 0.57 -9.63
N LYS A 23 14.50 1.80 -9.67
CA LYS A 23 15.17 2.97 -9.08
C LYS A 23 15.20 2.91 -7.55
N THR A 24 14.09 2.56 -6.90
CA THR A 24 14.03 2.48 -5.44
C THR A 24 14.88 1.34 -4.88
N ILE A 25 14.96 0.20 -5.56
CA ILE A 25 15.83 -0.92 -5.15
C ILE A 25 17.30 -0.55 -5.28
N ALA A 26 17.72 0.09 -6.39
CA ALA A 26 19.11 0.46 -6.62
C ALA A 26 19.68 1.41 -5.55
N ASN A 27 18.84 2.24 -4.94
CA ASN A 27 19.23 3.22 -3.94
C ASN A 27 19.11 2.74 -2.48
N GLY A 28 18.68 1.49 -2.25
CA GLY A 28 18.49 0.94 -0.90
C GLY A 28 17.18 1.36 -0.21
N CYS A 29 16.17 1.73 -1.02
CA CYS A 29 14.77 2.03 -0.68
C CYS A 29 14.58 2.66 0.70
N THR A 30 14.58 3.98 0.75
CA THR A 30 14.22 4.74 1.96
C THR A 30 12.70 4.92 2.06
N GLU A 31 12.24 5.39 3.22
CA GLU A 31 10.84 5.81 3.40
C GLU A 31 10.42 6.90 2.40
N ASP A 32 11.23 7.95 2.26
CA ASP A 32 10.99 9.07 1.33
C ASP A 32 10.76 8.57 -0.10
N GLU A 33 11.60 7.63 -0.54
CA GLU A 33 11.50 7.00 -1.86
C GLU A 33 10.23 6.15 -1.98
N ALA A 34 9.85 5.44 -0.92
CA ALA A 34 8.64 4.63 -0.90
C ALA A 34 7.37 5.50 -1.04
N LEU A 35 7.27 6.59 -0.29
CA LEU A 35 6.12 7.50 -0.34
C LEU A 35 6.07 8.33 -1.63
N SER A 36 7.22 8.81 -2.09
CA SER A 36 7.30 9.55 -3.36
C SER A 36 6.90 8.66 -4.54
N ALA A 37 7.33 7.40 -4.54
CA ALA A 37 6.90 6.43 -5.53
C ALA A 37 5.41 6.08 -5.35
N ALA A 38 4.89 6.00 -4.13
CA ALA A 38 3.46 5.77 -3.89
C ALA A 38 2.58 6.89 -4.47
N ALA A 39 2.91 8.14 -4.17
CA ALA A 39 2.23 9.30 -4.73
C ALA A 39 2.33 9.31 -6.26
N LYS A 40 3.49 8.97 -6.83
CA LYS A 40 3.65 8.93 -8.29
C LYS A 40 2.83 7.83 -8.95
N VAL A 41 2.80 6.64 -8.35
CA VAL A 41 2.01 5.52 -8.88
C VAL A 41 0.51 5.82 -8.77
N ALA A 42 0.07 6.49 -7.71
CA ALA A 42 -1.32 6.95 -7.58
C ALA A 42 -1.71 7.94 -8.68
N GLU A 43 -0.89 8.94 -8.95
CA GLU A 43 -1.09 9.89 -10.05
C GLU A 43 -1.14 9.18 -11.42
N LEU A 44 -0.37 8.11 -11.58
CA LEU A 44 -0.38 7.30 -12.80
C LEU A 44 -1.66 6.45 -12.92
N LEU A 45 -2.11 5.88 -11.80
CA LEU A 45 -3.35 5.12 -11.71
C LEU A 45 -4.56 6.01 -11.97
N ASP A 46 -4.62 7.21 -11.38
CA ASP A 46 -5.67 8.21 -11.65
C ASP A 46 -5.75 8.55 -13.13
N ARG A 47 -4.62 8.79 -13.79
CA ARG A 47 -4.60 9.11 -15.22
C ARG A 47 -5.07 7.94 -16.08
N TYR A 48 -4.81 6.71 -15.66
CA TYR A 48 -5.31 5.52 -16.33
C TYR A 48 -6.81 5.36 -16.11
N ASP A 49 -7.29 5.48 -14.88
CA ASP A 49 -8.72 5.40 -14.56
C ASP A 49 -9.51 6.50 -15.29
N LEU A 50 -8.95 7.70 -15.45
CA LEU A 50 -9.56 8.78 -16.23
C LEU A 50 -9.58 8.54 -17.75
N SER A 51 -8.77 7.60 -18.24
CA SER A 51 -8.80 7.21 -19.65
C SER A 51 -9.85 6.15 -19.95
N LEU A 52 -10.44 5.54 -18.92
CA LEU A 52 -11.48 4.52 -19.03
C LEU A 52 -12.88 5.14 -19.10
N THR A 53 -13.74 4.52 -19.91
CA THR A 53 -15.18 4.79 -19.87
C THR A 53 -15.87 3.97 -18.77
N ASP A 54 -17.05 4.45 -18.35
CA ASP A 54 -17.96 3.76 -17.44
C ASP A 54 -18.25 2.30 -17.84
N VAL A 55 -18.37 2.04 -19.14
CA VAL A 55 -18.68 0.71 -19.69
C VAL A 55 -17.46 -0.20 -19.55
N GLU A 56 -16.28 0.29 -19.97
CA GLU A 56 -15.03 -0.47 -19.84
C GLU A 56 -14.71 -0.82 -18.39
N MET A 57 -14.96 0.10 -17.44
CA MET A 57 -14.79 -0.18 -16.01
C MET A 57 -15.73 -1.29 -15.51
N ARG A 58 -16.99 -1.32 -15.96
CA ARG A 58 -17.97 -2.33 -15.56
C ARG A 58 -17.70 -3.70 -16.17
N GLU A 59 -17.13 -3.74 -17.37
CA GLU A 59 -16.75 -4.98 -18.06
C GLU A 59 -15.37 -5.50 -17.65
N ALA A 60 -14.55 -4.67 -17.00
CA ALA A 60 -13.23 -5.07 -16.55
C ALA A 60 -13.31 -6.16 -15.46
N PRO A 61 -12.61 -7.30 -15.62
CA PRO A 61 -12.65 -8.37 -14.64
C PRO A 61 -11.94 -7.97 -13.34
N CYS A 62 -12.53 -8.34 -12.21
CA CYS A 62 -11.82 -8.33 -10.94
C CYS A 62 -10.96 -9.59 -10.80
N GLU A 63 -9.73 -9.41 -10.33
CA GLU A 63 -8.74 -10.47 -10.21
C GLU A 63 -8.17 -10.53 -8.79
N ARG A 64 -7.52 -11.66 -8.47
CA ARG A 64 -6.78 -11.83 -7.21
C ARG A 64 -5.28 -11.67 -7.46
N ARG A 65 -4.60 -10.94 -6.57
CA ARG A 65 -3.14 -10.90 -6.52
C ARG A 65 -2.65 -11.13 -5.11
N THR A 66 -1.69 -12.04 -4.96
CA THR A 66 -1.21 -12.49 -3.66
C THR A 66 0.16 -11.90 -3.37
N PHE A 67 0.34 -11.34 -2.17
CA PHE A 67 1.63 -11.02 -1.59
C PHE A 67 2.00 -12.08 -0.55
N GLU A 68 3.05 -12.84 -0.83
CA GLU A 68 3.56 -13.87 0.07
C GLU A 68 4.46 -13.24 1.14
N THR A 69 4.12 -13.42 2.42
CA THR A 69 4.98 -12.89 3.50
C THR A 69 6.16 -13.81 3.78
N HIS A 70 6.07 -15.07 3.38
CA HIS A 70 6.98 -16.17 3.74
C HIS A 70 7.19 -16.31 5.26
N ARG A 71 6.21 -15.88 6.07
CA ARG A 71 6.27 -15.96 7.53
C ARG A 71 5.02 -16.64 8.10
N LYS A 72 5.24 -17.55 9.06
CA LYS A 72 4.15 -18.19 9.82
C LYS A 72 3.49 -17.25 10.82
N LYS A 73 4.22 -16.27 11.34
CA LYS A 73 3.72 -15.27 12.30
C LYS A 73 3.25 -14.01 11.58
N ARG A 74 2.40 -13.23 12.27
CA ARG A 74 2.03 -11.87 11.83
C ARG A 74 3.28 -11.00 11.72
N ILE A 75 3.26 -10.09 10.75
CA ILE A 75 4.29 -9.07 10.56
C ILE A 75 3.67 -7.69 10.77
N PRO A 76 4.47 -6.66 11.12
CA PRO A 76 3.97 -5.30 11.31
C PRO A 76 3.17 -4.77 10.11
N LEU A 77 3.47 -5.24 8.89
CA LEU A 77 2.73 -4.89 7.66
C LEU A 77 1.21 -5.13 7.74
N ASP A 78 0.74 -6.03 8.63
CA ASP A 78 -0.70 -6.23 8.91
C ASP A 78 -1.45 -4.90 9.16
N ASP A 79 -0.78 -3.93 9.78
CA ASP A 79 -1.42 -2.68 10.21
C ASP A 79 -1.44 -1.61 9.10
N CYS A 80 -0.68 -1.80 8.01
CA CYS A 80 -0.69 -0.91 6.83
C CYS A 80 -1.34 -1.52 5.59
N ILE A 81 -1.51 -2.85 5.54
CA ILE A 81 -2.05 -3.53 4.35
C ILE A 81 -3.46 -3.06 3.98
N GLY A 82 -4.29 -2.74 4.98
CA GLY A 82 -5.63 -2.21 4.77
C GLY A 82 -5.61 -0.80 4.15
N ALA A 83 -4.69 0.05 4.59
CA ALA A 83 -4.51 1.39 4.03
C ALA A 83 -4.01 1.33 2.58
N ILE A 84 -3.08 0.41 2.26
CA ILE A 84 -2.64 0.18 0.87
C ILE A 84 -3.81 -0.27 0.00
N ALA A 85 -4.60 -1.24 0.46
CA ALA A 85 -5.76 -1.70 -0.29
C ALA A 85 -6.77 -0.57 -0.53
N HIS A 86 -7.08 0.21 0.50
CA HIS A 86 -8.00 1.34 0.40
C HIS A 86 -7.48 2.42 -0.56
N PHE A 87 -6.19 2.75 -0.50
CA PHE A 87 -5.54 3.71 -1.37
C PHE A 87 -5.63 3.33 -2.86
N CYS A 88 -5.68 2.03 -3.15
CA CYS A 88 -5.79 1.47 -4.49
C CYS A 88 -7.20 1.01 -4.86
N ASP A 89 -8.25 1.33 -4.08
CA ASP A 89 -9.62 0.86 -4.32
C ASP A 89 -9.77 -0.68 -4.38
N CYS A 90 -8.90 -1.40 -3.67
CA CYS A 90 -8.92 -2.86 -3.57
C CYS A 90 -9.62 -3.35 -2.30
N ARG A 91 -10.12 -4.58 -2.34
CA ARG A 91 -10.37 -5.41 -1.15
C ARG A 91 -9.10 -6.18 -0.79
N VAL A 92 -8.89 -6.44 0.49
CA VAL A 92 -7.77 -7.27 0.96
C VAL A 92 -8.20 -8.16 2.12
N TRP A 93 -7.71 -9.40 2.14
CA TRP A 93 -7.79 -10.27 3.29
C TRP A 93 -6.48 -10.99 3.52
N ARG A 94 -6.33 -11.55 4.73
CA ARG A 94 -5.21 -12.42 5.08
C ARG A 94 -5.70 -13.86 5.12
N GLU A 95 -4.91 -14.74 4.54
CA GLU A 95 -5.11 -16.19 4.65
C GLU A 95 -3.78 -16.91 4.87
N LYS A 96 -3.86 -18.24 4.97
CA LYS A 96 -2.70 -19.12 5.11
C LYS A 96 -2.50 -19.91 3.83
N ASN A 97 -1.27 -19.96 3.33
CA ASN A 97 -0.91 -20.88 2.25
C ASN A 97 -0.88 -22.34 2.78
N PRO A 98 -0.78 -23.36 1.89
CA PRO A 98 -0.69 -24.76 2.32
C PRO A 98 0.46 -25.07 3.29
N MET A 99 1.51 -24.25 3.31
CA MET A 99 2.65 -24.36 4.23
C MET A 99 2.41 -23.69 5.60
N GLY A 100 1.23 -23.11 5.82
CA GLY A 100 0.85 -22.41 7.05
C GLY A 100 1.44 -20.99 7.17
N GLU A 101 2.00 -20.45 6.10
CA GLU A 101 2.56 -19.10 6.05
C GLU A 101 1.44 -18.09 5.75
N SER A 102 1.55 -16.91 6.35
CA SER A 102 0.59 -15.82 6.11
C SER A 102 0.79 -15.24 4.71
N ARG A 103 -0.31 -14.94 4.03
CA ARG A 103 -0.29 -14.16 2.79
C ARG A 103 -1.44 -13.16 2.77
N TYR A 104 -1.25 -12.08 2.03
CA TYR A 104 -2.31 -11.10 1.77
C TYR A 104 -2.80 -11.29 0.35
N VAL A 105 -4.12 -11.34 0.19
CA VAL A 105 -4.75 -11.45 -1.12
C VAL A 105 -5.49 -10.14 -1.37
N PHE A 106 -5.04 -9.43 -2.39
CA PHE A 106 -5.71 -8.27 -2.96
C PHE A 106 -6.71 -8.71 -4.00
N PHE A 107 -7.85 -8.03 -4.04
CA PHE A 107 -8.90 -8.26 -5.02
C PHE A 107 -9.47 -6.93 -5.50
N GLY A 108 -9.61 -6.81 -6.82
CA GLY A 108 -10.06 -5.58 -7.48
C GLY A 108 -9.72 -5.61 -8.96
N LEU A 109 -9.81 -4.46 -9.63
CA LEU A 109 -9.43 -4.37 -11.04
C LEU A 109 -7.93 -4.62 -11.21
N ARG A 110 -7.55 -5.07 -12.40
CA ARG A 110 -6.18 -5.53 -12.67
C ARG A 110 -5.11 -4.46 -12.40
N SER A 111 -5.36 -3.22 -12.82
CA SER A 111 -4.46 -2.08 -12.58
C SER A 111 -4.24 -1.82 -11.08
N ASP A 112 -5.32 -1.86 -10.31
CA ASP A 112 -5.33 -1.56 -8.89
C ASP A 112 -4.55 -2.57 -8.07
N ILE A 113 -4.82 -3.87 -8.28
CA ILE A 113 -4.16 -4.93 -7.53
C ILE A 113 -2.66 -5.01 -7.89
N GLU A 114 -2.26 -4.63 -9.10
CA GLU A 114 -0.86 -4.52 -9.48
C GLU A 114 -0.16 -3.39 -8.73
N VAL A 115 -0.82 -2.22 -8.62
CA VAL A 115 -0.33 -1.10 -7.82
C VAL A 115 -0.26 -1.47 -6.33
N ALA A 116 -1.32 -2.05 -5.77
CA ALA A 116 -1.38 -2.43 -4.37
C ALA A 116 -0.28 -3.44 -3.99
N HIS A 117 -0.05 -4.43 -4.85
CA HIS A 117 1.05 -5.39 -4.67
C HIS A 117 2.42 -4.70 -4.70
N TYR A 118 2.65 -3.81 -5.66
CA TYR A 118 3.90 -3.06 -5.74
C TYR A 118 4.14 -2.21 -4.49
N LEU A 119 3.12 -1.46 -4.03
CA LEU A 119 3.21 -0.65 -2.82
C LEU A 119 3.50 -1.51 -1.59
N THR A 120 2.93 -2.70 -1.52
CA THR A 120 3.19 -3.65 -0.42
C THR A 120 4.65 -4.08 -0.40
N GLU A 121 5.22 -4.45 -1.55
CA GLU A 121 6.65 -4.81 -1.66
C GLU A 121 7.57 -3.63 -1.29
N LEU A 122 7.20 -2.43 -1.74
CA LEU A 122 7.94 -1.21 -1.50
C LEU A 122 7.97 -0.86 0.00
N VAL A 123 6.81 -0.87 0.65
CA VAL A 123 6.69 -0.62 2.10
C VAL A 123 7.42 -1.69 2.91
N ASP A 124 7.28 -2.98 2.58
CA ASP A 124 8.02 -4.04 3.28
C ASP A 124 9.54 -3.87 3.15
N THR A 125 10.03 -3.45 1.98
CA THR A 125 11.45 -3.19 1.74
C THR A 125 11.93 -1.98 2.56
N ALA A 126 11.20 -0.86 2.52
CA ALA A 126 11.53 0.34 3.29
C ALA A 126 11.57 0.04 4.80
N VAL A 127 10.56 -0.66 5.33
CA VAL A 127 10.51 -1.05 6.75
C VAL A 127 11.72 -1.90 7.14
N ARG A 128 12.13 -2.84 6.29
CA ARG A 128 13.33 -3.67 6.54
C ARG A 128 14.61 -2.84 6.52
N SER A 129 14.75 -1.93 5.55
CA SER A 129 15.89 -1.03 5.41
C SER A 129 16.03 -0.13 6.63
N GLU A 130 14.96 0.57 7.00
CA GLU A 130 14.92 1.47 8.16
C GLU A 130 15.09 0.72 9.48
N THR A 131 14.51 -0.48 9.63
CA THR A 131 14.77 -1.32 10.81
C THR A 131 16.24 -1.72 10.89
N GLY A 132 16.91 -1.94 9.76
CA GLY A 132 18.35 -2.15 9.69
C GLY A 132 19.14 -0.93 10.19
N ARG A 133 18.79 0.27 9.73
CA ARG A 133 19.39 1.54 10.16
C ARG A 133 19.14 1.82 11.64
N PHE A 134 17.93 1.59 12.13
CA PHE A 134 17.59 1.75 13.55
C PHE A 134 18.49 0.89 14.45
N LYS A 135 18.80 -0.34 14.04
CA LYS A 135 19.68 -1.24 14.82
C LYS A 135 21.10 -0.72 15.00
N THR A 136 21.55 0.23 14.16
CA THR A 136 22.89 0.83 14.26
C THR A 136 22.92 2.11 15.09
N THR A 137 21.77 2.59 15.59
CA THR A 137 21.71 3.85 16.36
C THR A 137 22.10 3.66 17.83
N ALA A 138 22.53 4.74 18.48
CA ALA A 138 22.85 4.74 19.90
C ALA A 138 21.62 4.46 20.76
N GLU A 139 20.44 4.93 20.33
CA GLU A 139 19.14 4.67 20.96
C GLU A 139 18.85 3.18 21.02
N TYR A 140 19.10 2.44 19.93
CA TYR A 140 18.88 1.00 19.90
C TYR A 140 19.84 0.24 20.83
N GLN A 141 21.08 0.72 20.98
CA GLN A 141 22.06 0.07 21.87
C GLN A 141 21.67 0.14 23.36
N LYS A 142 20.78 1.07 23.74
CA LYS A 142 20.26 1.18 25.11
C LYS A 142 19.35 0.01 25.50
N PHE A 143 18.75 -0.70 24.54
CA PHE A 143 17.89 -1.85 24.81
C PHE A 143 18.69 -3.09 25.21
N ARG A 144 18.23 -3.77 26.26
CA ARG A 144 18.78 -5.07 26.67
C ARG A 144 18.53 -6.11 25.60
N HIS A 145 19.37 -7.15 25.54
CA HIS A 145 19.27 -8.20 24.53
C HIS A 145 17.86 -8.82 24.43
N ASN A 146 17.20 -9.07 25.58
CA ASN A 146 15.85 -9.63 25.65
C ASN A 146 14.73 -8.64 25.25
N GLU A 147 15.00 -7.34 25.20
CA GLU A 147 14.04 -6.29 24.83
C GLU A 147 14.13 -5.93 23.34
N ARG A 148 15.23 -6.26 22.67
CA ARG A 148 15.48 -5.92 21.26
C ARG A 148 14.41 -6.46 20.30
N HIS A 149 13.82 -7.62 20.58
CA HIS A 149 12.71 -8.14 19.77
C HIS A 149 11.49 -7.22 19.84
N LEU A 150 11.14 -6.74 21.03
CA LEU A 150 10.05 -5.78 21.23
C LEU A 150 10.39 -4.43 20.59
N ALA A 151 11.61 -3.93 20.75
CA ALA A 151 12.05 -2.68 20.14
C ALA A 151 11.95 -2.73 18.60
N ASN A 152 12.44 -3.80 17.97
CA ASN A 152 12.34 -3.97 16.52
C ASN A 152 10.90 -4.04 16.02
N ALA A 153 10.03 -4.78 16.74
CA ALA A 153 8.62 -4.86 16.40
C ALA A 153 7.90 -3.51 16.58
N SER A 154 8.25 -2.76 17.62
CA SER A 154 7.67 -1.45 17.93
C SER A 154 8.09 -0.40 16.90
N PHE A 155 9.37 -0.37 16.50
CA PHE A 155 9.88 0.49 15.44
C PHE A 155 9.16 0.23 14.12
N ALA A 156 9.14 -1.03 13.68
CA ALA A 156 8.46 -1.38 12.44
C ALA A 156 6.96 -1.03 12.50
N LEU A 157 6.31 -1.21 13.66
CA LEU A 157 4.91 -0.85 13.87
C LEU A 157 4.67 0.66 13.75
N GLY A 158 5.50 1.48 14.39
CA GLY A 158 5.38 2.94 14.31
C GLY A 158 5.56 3.45 12.89
N MET A 159 6.52 2.88 12.15
CA MET A 159 6.77 3.25 10.76
C MET A 159 5.59 2.91 9.85
N VAL A 160 5.05 1.69 9.95
CA VAL A 160 3.90 1.30 9.11
C VAL A 160 2.63 2.07 9.48
N ALA A 161 2.45 2.46 10.75
CA ALA A 161 1.32 3.29 11.17
C ALA A 161 1.40 4.69 10.53
N SER A 162 2.58 5.33 10.59
CA SER A 162 2.78 6.63 9.94
C SER A 162 2.58 6.56 8.41
N ILE A 163 3.09 5.53 7.75
CA ILE A 163 2.85 5.32 6.31
C ILE A 163 1.36 5.12 6.00
N ALA A 164 0.66 4.33 6.82
CA ALA A 164 -0.77 4.09 6.66
C ALA A 164 -1.59 5.39 6.80
N ASP A 165 -1.26 6.24 7.77
CA ASP A 165 -1.89 7.54 7.94
C ASP A 165 -1.67 8.43 6.72
N LYS A 166 -0.44 8.51 6.20
CA LYS A 166 -0.12 9.26 4.98
C LYS A 166 -0.87 8.75 3.75
N LEU A 167 -0.93 7.44 3.54
CA LEU A 167 -1.72 6.85 2.45
C LEU A 167 -3.21 7.20 2.56
N SER A 168 -3.73 7.21 3.79
CA SER A 168 -5.13 7.56 4.06
C SER A 168 -5.41 9.04 3.78
N VAL A 169 -4.51 9.94 4.17
CA VAL A 169 -4.58 11.37 3.82
C VAL A 169 -4.55 11.56 2.30
N LEU A 170 -3.60 10.95 1.60
CA LEU A 170 -3.49 11.05 0.14
C LEU A 170 -4.73 10.49 -0.58
N LYS A 171 -5.33 9.41 -0.06
CA LYS A 171 -6.59 8.87 -0.59
C LYS A 171 -7.73 9.86 -0.39
N ALA A 172 -7.88 10.41 0.81
CA ALA A 172 -8.93 11.39 1.12
C ALA A 172 -8.81 12.66 0.26
N GLU A 173 -7.59 13.18 0.06
CA GLU A 173 -7.35 14.32 -0.83
C GLU A 173 -7.72 14.00 -2.28
N ARG A 174 -7.34 12.82 -2.79
CA ARG A 174 -7.70 12.37 -4.14
C ARG A 174 -9.22 12.24 -4.30
N ASP A 175 -9.89 11.59 -3.35
CA ASP A 175 -11.33 11.40 -3.38
C ASP A 175 -12.08 12.74 -3.34
N GLN A 176 -11.61 13.70 -2.55
CA GLN A 176 -12.20 15.04 -2.49
C GLN A 176 -12.08 15.79 -3.83
N VAL A 177 -10.92 15.72 -4.49
CA VAL A 177 -10.73 16.33 -5.82
C VAL A 177 -11.65 15.69 -6.86
N ILE A 178 -11.78 14.37 -6.83
CA ILE A 178 -12.66 13.63 -7.75
C ILE A 178 -14.12 14.00 -7.53
N GLN A 179 -14.60 14.02 -6.27
CA GLN A 179 -15.96 14.42 -5.94
C GLN A 179 -16.28 15.84 -6.41
N ASN A 180 -15.37 16.79 -6.18
CA ASN A 180 -15.55 18.18 -6.60
C ASN A 180 -15.55 18.37 -8.12
N SER A 181 -14.93 17.44 -8.87
CA SER A 181 -14.93 17.46 -10.33
C SER A 181 -16.20 16.86 -10.97
N GLY A 182 -17.18 16.44 -10.16
CA GLY A 182 -18.45 15.87 -10.64
C GLY A 182 -18.33 14.46 -11.24
N ARG A 183 -17.24 13.74 -10.93
CA ARG A 183 -16.91 12.45 -11.53
C ARG A 183 -17.56 11.28 -10.78
N ALA A 184 -18.65 10.77 -11.32
CA ALA A 184 -19.35 9.56 -10.84
C ALA A 184 -18.53 8.25 -10.95
N LEU A 185 -17.41 8.26 -11.70
CA LEU A 185 -16.60 7.09 -12.04
C LEU A 185 -15.98 6.34 -10.84
N VAL A 186 -15.54 7.03 -9.78
CA VAL A 186 -14.96 6.34 -8.60
C VAL A 186 -16.02 5.52 -7.85
N THR A 187 -17.26 6.00 -7.83
CA THR A 187 -18.39 5.24 -7.28
C THR A 187 -18.67 3.98 -8.09
N VAL A 188 -18.47 4.03 -9.42
CA VAL A 188 -18.63 2.86 -10.30
C VAL A 188 -17.60 1.78 -9.98
N LYS A 189 -16.33 2.16 -9.85
CA LYS A 189 -15.24 1.23 -9.54
C LYS A 189 -15.45 0.49 -8.22
N ALA A 190 -15.76 1.22 -7.15
CA ALA A 190 -16.03 0.62 -5.85
C ALA A 190 -17.21 -0.36 -5.89
N ALA A 191 -18.29 0.00 -6.60
CA ALA A 191 -19.46 -0.86 -6.76
C ALA A 191 -19.15 -2.13 -7.57
N VAL A 192 -18.34 -2.05 -8.63
CA VAL A 192 -17.88 -3.22 -9.41
C VAL A 192 -17.09 -4.17 -8.53
N VAL A 193 -16.10 -3.66 -7.79
CA VAL A 193 -15.27 -4.48 -6.90
C VAL A 193 -16.13 -5.16 -5.83
N ASP A 194 -17.08 -4.44 -5.23
CA ASP A 194 -17.97 -5.00 -4.21
C ASP A 194 -18.88 -6.10 -4.76
N THR A 195 -19.50 -5.85 -5.91
CA THR A 195 -20.35 -6.83 -6.60
C THR A 195 -19.57 -8.10 -6.95
N GLU A 196 -18.36 -7.95 -7.51
CA GLU A 196 -17.50 -9.10 -7.85
C GLU A 196 -16.97 -9.82 -6.61
N PHE A 197 -16.75 -9.09 -5.51
CA PHE A 197 -16.27 -9.66 -4.27
C PHE A 197 -17.35 -10.52 -3.58
N GLU A 198 -18.61 -10.06 -3.58
CA GLU A 198 -19.75 -10.82 -3.06
C GLU A 198 -19.91 -12.17 -3.77
N LYS A 199 -19.67 -12.23 -5.09
CA LYS A 199 -19.71 -13.48 -5.87
C LYS A 199 -18.68 -14.52 -5.42
N LEU A 200 -17.64 -14.12 -4.68
CA LEU A 200 -16.65 -15.07 -4.16
C LEU A 200 -17.17 -15.91 -2.99
N ASP A 201 -18.29 -15.51 -2.37
CA ASP A 201 -18.94 -16.19 -1.23
C ASP A 201 -17.95 -16.60 -0.12
N LEU A 202 -17.02 -15.69 0.20
CA LEU A 202 -15.97 -15.97 1.18
C LEU A 202 -16.48 -15.75 2.61
N LYS A 203 -16.28 -16.76 3.46
CA LYS A 203 -16.54 -16.66 4.91
C LYS A 203 -15.38 -15.96 5.62
N LEU A 204 -15.37 -14.64 5.53
CA LEU A 204 -14.36 -13.80 6.17
C LEU A 204 -14.82 -13.33 7.55
N ARG A 205 -13.85 -13.09 8.42
CA ARG A 205 -14.07 -12.41 9.71
C ARG A 205 -13.29 -11.10 9.72
N THR A 206 -13.92 -10.05 10.24
CA THR A 206 -13.22 -8.78 10.45
C THR A 206 -12.06 -9.01 11.40
N SER A 207 -10.83 -8.83 10.92
CA SER A 207 -9.65 -8.79 11.77
C SER A 207 -9.54 -7.38 12.31
N ARG A 208 -9.93 -7.13 13.56
CA ARG A 208 -9.55 -5.89 14.24
C ARG A 208 -8.01 -5.86 14.33
N GLY A 209 -7.40 -4.70 14.08
CA GLY A 209 -5.99 -4.46 14.39
C GLY A 209 -5.73 -4.97 15.81
N GLY A 210 -4.61 -5.67 16.01
CA GLY A 210 -4.37 -6.35 17.29
C GLY A 210 -4.58 -5.39 18.45
N GLY A 211 -5.45 -5.75 19.40
CA GLY A 211 -5.70 -4.92 20.59
C GLY A 211 -4.40 -4.54 21.29
N SER A 212 -4.42 -3.46 22.09
CA SER A 212 -3.26 -2.81 22.75
C SER A 212 -2.03 -3.73 22.82
N ARG A 213 -1.17 -3.65 21.80
CA ARG A 213 0.08 -4.38 21.80
C ARG A 213 1.00 -3.64 22.75
N MET A 214 1.66 -4.38 23.63
CA MET A 214 2.80 -3.84 24.35
C MET A 214 3.83 -3.36 23.31
N VAL A 215 4.25 -2.10 23.44
CA VAL A 215 5.25 -1.47 22.58
C VAL A 215 6.31 -0.81 23.46
N SER A 216 7.55 -0.80 22.96
CA SER A 216 8.55 0.15 23.44
C SER A 216 8.21 1.51 22.84
N MET A 217 7.79 2.46 23.67
CA MET A 217 7.31 3.76 23.18
C MET A 217 8.39 4.52 22.40
N SER A 218 9.62 4.55 22.91
CA SER A 218 10.73 5.24 22.24
C SER A 218 11.07 4.60 20.88
N ALA A 219 11.00 3.27 20.78
CA ALA A 219 11.21 2.60 19.49
C ALA A 219 10.04 2.84 18.54
N TYR A 220 8.81 2.84 19.04
CA TYR A 220 7.61 3.15 18.27
C TYR A 220 7.66 4.58 17.70
N GLU A 221 7.98 5.58 18.53
CA GLU A 221 8.14 6.98 18.12
C GLU A 221 9.27 7.14 17.10
N ALA A 222 10.42 6.49 17.31
CA ALA A 222 11.51 6.50 16.33
C ALA A 222 11.07 5.89 14.98
N GLY A 223 10.28 4.82 15.01
CA GLY A 223 9.67 4.24 13.83
C GLY A 223 8.68 5.18 13.15
N GLY A 224 7.81 5.82 13.94
CA GLY A 224 6.87 6.82 13.46
C GLY A 224 7.59 8.00 12.80
N ALA A 225 8.66 8.52 13.40
CA ALA A 225 9.49 9.57 12.82
C ALA A 225 10.14 9.13 11.49
N ALA A 226 10.66 7.90 11.43
CA ALA A 226 11.20 7.29 10.21
C ALA A 226 10.11 6.90 9.18
N GLY A 227 8.83 6.96 9.55
CA GLY A 227 7.68 6.88 8.65
C GLY A 227 7.03 8.24 8.39
N ALA A 228 7.54 9.31 9.01
CA ALA A 228 7.01 10.66 8.95
C ALA A 228 7.90 11.58 8.11
N SER A 229 9.17 11.23 7.87
CA SER A 229 10.06 12.02 7.03
C SER A 229 9.61 11.96 5.57
N LEU A 230 8.79 12.94 5.19
CA LEU A 230 8.60 13.47 3.84
C LEU A 230 7.72 14.72 4.00
N PRO A 231 8.11 15.88 3.46
CA PRO A 231 7.15 16.94 3.19
C PRO A 231 6.20 16.47 2.08
N ILE A 232 4.96 16.13 2.45
CA ILE A 232 3.88 15.94 1.48
C ILE A 232 3.59 17.33 0.91
N HIS A 233 4.19 17.66 -0.24
CA HIS A 233 3.79 18.84 -1.00
C HIS A 233 2.58 18.44 -1.87
N PRO A 234 1.37 18.96 -1.58
CA PRO A 234 0.23 18.78 -2.46
C PRO A 234 0.60 19.44 -3.78
N GLY A 235 0.68 18.66 -4.85
CA GLY A 235 1.07 19.14 -6.17
C GLY A 235 0.08 20.18 -6.68
N VAL A 236 0.42 21.47 -6.54
CA VAL A 236 -0.12 22.54 -7.38
C VAL A 236 1.06 23.31 -7.96
N LYS A 237 1.64 22.77 -9.03
CA LYS A 237 2.25 23.64 -10.05
C LYS A 237 1.15 24.01 -11.03
N LYS A 238 0.58 25.21 -10.85
CA LYS A 238 -0.07 25.94 -11.93
C LYS A 238 0.99 26.17 -13.01
N GLY A 239 0.89 25.45 -14.12
CA GLY A 239 1.62 25.78 -15.34
C GLY A 239 0.97 26.99 -15.98
N ASN A 240 1.77 28.03 -16.21
CA ASN A 240 1.50 29.08 -17.20
C ASN A 240 1.58 28.49 -18.61
#